data_AF-X1TTM1-F1
#
_entry.id   AF-X1TTM1-F1
#
_cell.length_a   1.000
_cell.length_b   1.000
_cell.length_c   1.000
_cell.angle_alpha   90.00
_cell.angle_beta   90.00
_cell.angle_gamma   90.00
#
_symmetry.space_group_name_H-M   'P 1'
#
loop_
_entity.id
_entity.type
_entity.pdbx_description
1 polymer ?
#
loop_
_entity_poly.entity_id
_entity_poly.type
_entity_poly.pdbx_seq_one_letter_code
_entity_poly.pdbx_strand_id
1 'polypeptide(L)' 'QVKPWEVVQGLSQDTGVKVIAARDGMRFDLSQLDAS' A
#
# COMPACT_ATOMS: atom_id res chain seq x y z
N GLN A 1 4.70 15.42 -13.00
CA GLN A 1 4.85 13.95 -12.85
C GLN A 1 4.18 13.59 -11.53
N VAL A 2 3.22 12.65 -11.52
CA VAL A 2 2.54 12.25 -10.28
C VAL A 2 3.46 11.30 -9.53
N LYS A 3 3.67 11.53 -8.24
CA LYS A 3 4.56 10.68 -7.47
C LYS A 3 3.78 9.45 -6.99
N PRO A 4 4.32 8.22 -7.11
CA PRO A 4 3.62 7.01 -6.70
C PRO A 4 3.11 7.04 -5.24
N TRP A 5 3.82 7.72 -4.34
CA TRP A 5 3.40 7.84 -2.94
C TRP A 5 2.16 8.75 -2.75
N GLU A 6 1.94 9.72 -3.62
CA GLU A 6 0.75 10.58 -3.59
C GLU A 6 -0.49 9.81 -4.03
N VAL A 7 -0.35 8.92 -5.03
CA VAL A 7 -1.45 8.06 -5.52
C VAL A 7 -1.89 7.04 -4.46
N VAL A 8 -0.92 6.42 -3.78
CA VAL A 8 -1.21 5.44 -2.73
C VAL A 8 -2.00 6.06 -1.58
N GLN A 9 -1.64 7.28 -1.17
CA GLN A 9 -2.33 7.98 -0.09
C GLN A 9 -3.81 8.22 -0.43
N GLY A 10 -4.10 8.69 -1.65
CA GLY A 10 -5.48 8.92 -2.10
C GLY A 10 -6.29 7.62 -2.17
N LEU A 11 -5.75 6.58 -2.79
CA LEU A 11 -6.44 5.29 -2.92
C LEU A 11 -6.78 4.66 -1.57
N SER A 12 -5.90 4.79 -0.57
CA SER A 12 -6.20 4.30 0.78
C SER A 12 -7.30 5.09 1.49
N GLN A 13 -7.34 6.41 1.28
CA GLN A 13 -8.41 7.26 1.83
C GLN A 13 -9.76 6.96 1.20
N ASP A 14 -9.80 6.80 -0.13
CA ASP A 14 -11.04 6.61 -0.88
C ASP A 14 -11.66 5.23 -0.67
N THR A 15 -10.85 4.20 -0.44
CA THR A 15 -11.31 2.80 -0.39
C THR A 15 -11.35 2.22 1.03
N GLY A 16 -10.66 2.83 1.99
CA GLY A 16 -10.44 2.25 3.32
C GLY A 16 -9.53 1.02 3.31
N VAL A 17 -8.98 0.63 2.15
CA VAL A 17 -8.04 -0.49 2.01
C VAL A 17 -6.62 0.02 2.17
N LYS A 18 -5.78 -0.74 2.88
CA LYS A 18 -4.34 -0.48 2.96
C LYS A 18 -3.70 -0.70 1.58
N VAL A 19 -3.27 0.38 0.94
CA VAL A 19 -2.57 0.37 -0.35
C VAL A 19 -1.09 0.65 -0.09
N ILE A 20 -0.21 -0.05 -0.79
CA ILE A 20 1.25 0.15 -0.70
C ILE A 20 1.83 0.21 -2.12
N ALA A 21 2.80 1.09 -2.34
CA ALA A 21 3.55 1.11 -3.60
C ALA A 21 4.64 0.04 -3.55
N ALA A 22 4.59 -0.92 -4.47
CA ALA A 22 5.65 -1.91 -4.63
C ALA A 22 6.99 -1.23 -4.97
N ARG A 23 8.07 -1.74 -4.37
CA ARG A 23 9.45 -1.32 -4.61
C ARG A 23 10.26 -2.53 -5.03
N ASP A 24 11.36 -2.31 -5.73
CA ASP A 24 12.25 -3.41 -6.12
C ASP A 24 12.77 -4.16 -4.88
N GLY A 25 12.80 -5.49 -4.96
CA GLY A 25 13.16 -6.36 -3.84
C GLY A 25 12.15 -6.44 -2.68
N MET A 26 10.96 -5.85 -2.79
CA MET A 26 9.94 -5.92 -1.75
C MET A 26 9.52 -7.38 -1.47
N ARG A 27 9.56 -7.78 -0.19
CA ARG A 27 8.91 -8.99 0.31
C ARG A 27 7.80 -8.58 1.28
N PHE A 28 6.61 -9.12 1.06
CA PHE A 28 5.46 -8.90 1.92
C PHE A 28 5.11 -10.21 2.63
N ASP A 29 5.09 -10.18 3.96
CA ASP A 29 4.70 -11.33 4.75
C ASP A 29 3.19 -11.32 4.94
N LEU A 30 2.51 -12.32 4.39
CA LEU A 30 1.06 -12.45 4.43
C LEU A 30 0.52 -12.66 5.84
N SER A 31 1.33 -13.17 6.77
CA SER A 31 0.92 -13.31 8.18
C SER A 31 0.65 -11.97 8.86
N GLN A 32 1.11 -10.84 8.29
CA GLN A 32 0.82 -9.49 8.76
C GLN A 32 -0.62 -9.04 8.48
N LEU A 33 -1.41 -9.81 7.71
CA LEU A 33 -2.81 -9.51 7.41
C LEU A 33 -3.77 -9.99 8.50
N ASP A 34 -3.38 -10.99 9.30
CA ASP A 34 -4.23 -11.64 10.32
C ASP A 34 -4.14 -11.01 11.73
N ALA A 35 -3.47 -9.85 11.87
CA ALA A 35 -3.44 -9.12 13.14
C ALA A 35 -4.71 -8.25 13.27
N SER A 36 -5.85 -8.87 13.54
CA SER A 36 -7.11 -8.22 13.94
C SER A 36 -7.56 -8.68 15.33
#